data_AF-A0A1S4DDS1-F1
#
_entry.id   AF-A0A1S4DDS1-F1
#
_cell.length_a   1.000
_cell.length_b   1.000
_cell.length_c   1.000
_cell.angle_alpha   90.00
_cell.angle_beta   90.00
_cell.angle_gamma   90.00
#
_symmetry.space_group_name_H-M   'P 1'
#
loop_
_entity.id
_entity.type
_entity.pdbx_description
1 polymer ?
#
loop_
_entity_poly.entity_id
_entity_poly.type
_entity_poly.pdbx_seq_one_letter_code
_entity_poly.pdbx_strand_id
1 'polypeptide(L)'
;MSAVNITNVAVLDNPAPFLSPFQFEISYECLDALKDDLEWKITYVGSAEDETYDQLLESVFVGPVNVGKYRFVLQVTITRFNLAISRDCYAGGIEAETTLQADPPEPSKI
;
A
#
# COMPACT_ATOMS: atom_id res chain seq x y z
N MET A 1 -22.00 -6.32 6.95
CA MET A 1 -20.74 -6.25 7.72
C MET A 1 -19.62 -6.75 6.82
N SER A 2 -18.40 -6.22 6.97
CA SER A 2 -17.23 -6.71 6.22
C SER A 2 -16.81 -8.08 6.76
N ALA A 3 -16.46 -9.03 5.88
CA ALA A 3 -15.95 -10.35 6.26
C ALA A 3 -14.50 -10.30 6.78
N VAL A 4 -13.77 -9.23 6.44
CA VAL A 4 -12.38 -9.01 6.83
C VAL A 4 -12.22 -7.62 7.42
N ASN A 5 -11.45 -7.51 8.49
CA ASN A 5 -11.10 -6.26 9.12
C ASN A 5 -9.57 -6.12 9.19
N ILE A 6 -9.04 -4.98 8.74
CA ILE A 6 -7.61 -4.70 8.84
C ILE A 6 -7.36 -4.10 10.23
N THR A 7 -6.49 -4.73 11.00
CA THR A 7 -6.19 -4.34 12.39
C THR A 7 -4.98 -3.44 12.50
N ASN A 8 -3.97 -3.65 11.66
CA ASN A 8 -2.74 -2.85 11.66
C ASN A 8 -2.05 -2.92 10.28
N VAL A 9 -1.38 -1.83 9.93
CA VAL A 9 -0.46 -1.75 8.78
C VAL A 9 0.77 -1.00 9.27
N ALA A 10 1.90 -1.70 9.39
CA ALA A 10 3.17 -1.10 9.78
C ALA A 10 4.11 -1.07 8.56
N VAL A 11 4.68 0.11 8.30
CA VAL A 11 5.72 0.28 7.28
C VAL A 11 7.06 -0.01 7.94
N LEU A 12 7.75 -1.03 7.44
CA LEU A 12 9.07 -1.41 7.92
C LEU A 12 10.13 -0.60 7.15
N ASP A 13 11.28 -0.37 7.80
CA ASP A 13 12.44 0.31 7.22
C ASP A 13 12.18 1.74 6.69
N ASN A 14 11.29 2.51 7.31
CA ASN A 14 11.06 3.92 7.00
C ASN A 14 11.85 4.85 7.97
N PRO A 15 12.68 5.81 7.51
CA PRO A 15 12.93 6.22 6.12
C PRO A 15 13.84 5.29 5.32
N ALA A 16 13.51 5.11 4.04
CA ALA A 16 14.21 4.23 3.11
C ALA A 16 14.55 4.97 1.80
N PRO A 17 15.63 4.61 1.11
CA PRO A 17 15.86 5.08 -0.26
C PRO A 17 14.72 4.67 -1.19
N PHE A 18 14.37 5.51 -2.17
CA PHE A 18 13.28 5.23 -3.11
C PHE A 18 13.42 3.89 -3.87
N LEU A 19 14.65 3.49 -4.18
CA LEU A 19 14.93 2.22 -4.87
C LEU A 19 14.99 1.02 -3.94
N SER A 20 14.86 1.22 -2.62
CA SER A 20 14.81 0.11 -1.67
C SER A 20 13.43 -0.56 -1.71
N PRO A 21 13.34 -1.86 -1.36
CA PRO A 21 12.07 -2.55 -1.34
C PRO A 21 11.13 -1.96 -0.28
N PHE A 22 9.89 -1.69 -0.65
CA PHE A 22 8.85 -1.37 0.32
C PHE A 22 8.48 -2.62 1.10
N GLN A 23 8.34 -2.49 2.40
CA GLN A 23 7.98 -3.58 3.31
C GLN A 23 6.81 -3.15 4.17
N PHE A 24 5.69 -3.88 4.04
CA PHE A 24 4.47 -3.63 4.80
C PHE A 24 4.14 -4.86 5.63
N GLU A 25 4.14 -4.72 6.95
CA GLU A 25 3.57 -5.72 7.85
C GLU A 25 2.07 -5.44 7.98
N ILE A 26 1.24 -6.33 7.44
CA ILE A 26 -0.22 -6.20 7.46
C ILE A 26 -0.78 -7.24 8.42
N SER A 27 -1.59 -6.79 9.37
CA SER A 27 -2.34 -7.63 10.29
C SER A 27 -3.83 -7.47 10.05
N TYR A 28 -4.54 -8.56 9.81
CA TYR A 28 -5.98 -8.55 9.55
C TYR A 28 -6.69 -9.68 10.28
N GLU A 29 -7.98 -9.48 10.53
CA GLU A 29 -8.88 -10.44 11.16
C GLU A 29 -9.98 -10.82 10.16
N CYS A 30 -10.13 -12.11 9.91
CA CYS A 30 -11.20 -12.69 9.12
C CYS A 30 -12.31 -13.12 10.08
N LEU A 31 -13.50 -12.52 9.93
CA LEU A 31 -14.67 -12.78 10.76
C LEU A 31 -15.54 -13.91 10.20
N ASP A 32 -15.57 -14.05 8.87
CA ASP A 32 -16.32 -15.07 8.15
C ASP A 32 -15.43 -15.77 7.12
N ALA A 33 -15.54 -17.10 7.01
CA ALA A 33 -14.75 -17.88 6.05
C ALA A 33 -15.03 -17.42 4.60
N LEU A 34 -13.97 -17.06 3.89
CA LEU A 34 -14.08 -16.58 2.51
C LEU A 34 -14.11 -17.75 1.54
N LYS A 35 -15.03 -17.67 0.57
CA LYS A 35 -15.12 -18.65 -0.53
C LYS A 35 -14.09 -18.38 -1.63
N ASP A 36 -13.79 -17.11 -1.84
CA ASP A 36 -12.87 -16.62 -2.86
C ASP A 36 -11.58 -16.11 -2.19
N ASP A 37 -10.50 -16.04 -2.96
CA ASP A 37 -9.20 -15.57 -2.46
C ASP A 37 -9.21 -14.06 -2.19
N LEU A 38 -8.51 -13.63 -1.14
CA LEU A 38 -8.24 -12.22 -0.88
C LEU A 38 -7.10 -11.76 -1.78
N GLU A 39 -7.35 -10.70 -2.54
CA GLU A 39 -6.33 -10.07 -3.36
C GLU A 39 -5.76 -8.83 -2.66
N TRP A 40 -4.45 -8.83 -2.41
CA TRP A 40 -3.69 -7.71 -1.89
C TRP A 40 -2.94 -7.03 -3.03
N LYS A 41 -3.26 -5.77 -3.29
CA LYS A 41 -2.61 -4.95 -4.32
C LYS A 41 -1.82 -3.81 -3.70
N ILE A 42 -0.60 -3.61 -4.19
CA ILE A 42 0.15 -2.38 -3.93
C ILE A 42 0.16 -1.55 -5.20
N THR A 43 -0.38 -0.34 -5.10
CA THR A 43 -0.35 0.66 -6.17
C THR A 43 0.48 1.84 -5.71
N TYR A 44 1.46 2.23 -6.52
CA TYR A 44 2.19 3.47 -6.36
C TYR A 44 1.52 4.57 -7.17
N VAL A 45 1.17 5.67 -6.50
CA VAL A 45 0.54 6.82 -7.13
C VAL A 45 1.62 7.73 -7.69
N GLY A 46 1.71 7.81 -9.02
CA GLY A 46 2.73 8.59 -9.73
C GLY A 46 2.40 10.08 -9.89
N SER A 47 1.15 10.45 -9.64
CA SER A 47 0.64 11.83 -9.63
C SER A 47 -0.60 11.90 -8.74
N ALA A 48 -0.73 12.93 -7.92
CA ALA A 48 -1.95 13.13 -7.12
C ALA A 48 -3.16 13.56 -7.96
N GLU A 49 -2.93 14.07 -9.18
CA GLU A 49 -3.98 14.65 -10.03
C GLU A 49 -4.44 13.72 -11.16
N ASP A 50 -3.64 12.70 -11.51
CA ASP A 50 -3.88 11.85 -12.68
C ASP A 50 -3.55 10.38 -12.39
N GLU A 51 -4.60 9.56 -12.32
CA GLU A 51 -4.56 8.11 -12.10
C GLU A 51 -3.87 7.36 -13.25
N THR A 52 -3.65 7.98 -14.42
CA THR A 52 -2.96 7.35 -15.56
C THR A 52 -1.50 7.01 -15.22
N TYR A 53 -0.94 7.69 -14.21
CA TYR A 53 0.42 7.45 -13.72
C TYR A 53 0.50 6.44 -12.57
N ASP A 54 -0.64 5.89 -12.14
CA ASP A 54 -0.69 4.87 -11.09
C ASP A 54 -0.11 3.56 -11.59
N GLN A 55 0.73 2.97 -10.74
CA GLN A 55 1.49 1.79 -11.07
C GLN A 55 1.18 0.69 -10.07
N LEU A 56 0.55 -0.37 -10.56
CA LEU A 56 0.43 -1.62 -9.80
C LEU A 56 1.83 -2.22 -9.63
N LEU A 57 2.37 -2.13 -8.42
CA LEU A 57 3.67 -2.68 -8.10
C LEU A 57 3.59 -4.18 -7.85
N GLU A 58 2.52 -4.65 -7.19
CA GLU A 58 2.34 -6.05 -6.84
C GLU A 58 0.87 -6.42 -6.66
N SER A 59 0.54 -7.68 -6.97
CA SER A 59 -0.77 -8.28 -6.69
C SER A 59 -0.61 -9.71 -6.17
N VAL A 60 -1.02 -9.96 -4.94
CA VAL A 60 -0.91 -11.26 -4.27
C VAL A 60 -2.29 -11.78 -3.89
N PHE A 61 -2.56 -13.03 -4.23
CA PHE A 61 -3.79 -13.73 -3.84
C PHE A 61 -3.52 -14.61 -2.61
N VAL A 62 -4.42 -14.56 -1.63
CA VAL A 62 -4.37 -15.33 -0.40
C VAL A 62 -5.68 -16.09 -0.24
N GLY A 63 -5.63 -17.41 -0.36
CA GLY A 63 -6.75 -18.27 -0.02
C GLY A 63 -6.37 -19.75 0.12
N PRO A 64 -7.27 -20.59 0.67
CA PRO A 64 -8.54 -20.22 1.33
C PRO A 64 -8.31 -19.60 2.72
N VAL A 65 -9.07 -18.55 3.06
CA VAL A 65 -8.94 -17.82 4.34
C VAL A 65 -10.07 -18.22 5.30
N ASN A 66 -9.69 -18.90 6.38
CA ASN A 66 -10.61 -19.26 7.46
C ASN A 66 -10.74 -18.12 8.48
N VAL A 67 -11.76 -18.20 9.33
CA VAL A 67 -11.95 -17.27 10.45
C VAL A 67 -10.72 -17.28 11.36
N GLY A 68 -10.20 -16.09 11.69
CA GLY A 68 -9.01 -15.95 12.53
C GLY A 68 -8.22 -14.69 12.28
N LYS A 69 -7.14 -14.52 13.04
CA LYS A 69 -6.20 -13.40 12.91
C LYS A 69 -4.98 -13.84 12.12
N TYR A 70 -4.61 -13.03 11.14
CA TYR A 70 -3.50 -13.28 10.24
C TYR A 70 -2.55 -12.09 10.24
N ARG A 71 -1.29 -12.39 9.96
CA ARG A 71 -0.24 -11.40 9.80
C ARG A 71 0.75 -11.89 8.77
N PHE A 72 1.12 -11.02 7.85
CA PHE A 72 2.13 -11.29 6.84
C PHE A 72 2.90 -10.00 6.50
N VAL A 73 4.09 -10.17 5.92
CA VAL A 73 4.88 -9.06 5.38
C VAL A 73 4.79 -9.12 3.87
N LEU A 74 4.30 -8.04 3.25
CA LEU A 74 4.35 -7.86 1.82
C LEU A 74 5.57 -7.01 1.47
N GLN A 75 6.47 -7.57 0.66
CA GLN A 75 7.66 -6.90 0.20
C GLN A 75 7.62 -6.69 -1.31
N VAL A 76 7.90 -5.47 -1.75
CA VAL A 76 7.83 -5.07 -3.14
C VAL A 76 9.07 -4.30 -3.53
N THR A 77 9.74 -4.73 -4.60
CA THR A 77 10.86 -4.01 -5.18
C THR A 77 10.40 -3.29 -6.44
N ILE A 78 10.64 -1.97 -6.52
CA ILE A 78 10.48 -1.23 -7.77
C ILE A 78 11.53 -1.76 -8.76
N THR A 79 11.13 -2.67 -9.65
CA THR A 79 12.01 -3.27 -10.67
C THR A 79 11.83 -2.64 -12.05
N ARG A 80 10.85 -1.75 -12.25
CA ARG A 80 10.63 -1.06 -13.51
C ARG A 80 11.10 0.38 -13.45
N PHE A 81 12.22 0.66 -14.13
CA PHE A 81 12.77 2.00 -14.40
C PHE A 81 11.86 2.94 -15.21
N ASN A 82 10.65 2.50 -15.55
CA ASN A 82 9.68 3.30 -16.29
C ASN A 82 8.53 3.74 -15.37
N LEU A 83 8.86 4.18 -14.16
CA LEU A 83 7.91 4.96 -13.40
C LEU A 83 7.72 6.26 -14.16
N ALA A 84 6.61 6.38 -14.87
CA ALA A 84 6.13 7.65 -15.36
C ALA A 84 5.68 8.43 -14.11
N ILE A 85 6.65 9.06 -13.44
CA ILE A 85 6.40 9.97 -12.32
C ILE A 85 6.11 11.33 -12.95
N SER A 86 5.00 11.98 -12.59
CA SER A 86 4.77 13.34 -13.05
C SER A 86 5.96 14.22 -12.64
N ARG A 87 6.34 15.18 -13.49
CA ARG A 87 7.40 16.15 -13.15
C ARG A 87 7.11 16.89 -11.85
N ASP A 88 5.85 16.99 -11.44
CA ASP A 88 5.43 17.62 -10.20
C ASP A 88 5.85 16.83 -8.95
N CYS A 89 5.99 15.51 -9.05
CA CYS A 89 6.51 14.66 -7.97
C CYS A 89 8.05 14.74 -7.83
N TYR A 90 8.77 15.32 -8.80
CA TYR A 90 10.23 15.57 -8.70
C TYR A 90 10.59 16.81 -7.85
N ALA A 91 9.61 17.55 -7.34
CA ALA A 91 9.85 18.78 -6.59
C ALA A 91 10.44 18.58 -5.17
N GLY A 92 10.45 17.34 -4.65
CA GLY A 92 11.24 16.95 -3.46
C GLY A 92 12.57 16.36 -3.90
N GLY A 93 13.60 17.19 -4.08
CA GLY A 93 14.87 16.76 -4.65
C GLY A 93 15.52 15.62 -3.87
N ILE A 94 15.73 14.45 -4.49
CA ILE A 94 16.60 13.31 -4.10
C ILE A 94 16.63 12.82 -2.62
N GLU A 95 15.83 13.38 -1.74
CA GLU A 95 15.51 12.89 -0.41
C GLU A 95 14.05 12.50 -0.45
N ALA A 96 13.77 11.29 -0.91
CA ALA A 96 12.44 10.69 -0.81
C ALA A 96 12.17 10.37 0.67
N GLU A 97 11.91 11.40 1.48
CA GLU A 97 11.23 11.22 2.75
C GLU A 97 9.82 10.71 2.43
N THR A 98 9.62 9.40 2.53
CA THR A 98 8.29 8.80 2.54
C THR A 98 7.65 9.11 3.90
N THR A 99 7.26 10.37 4.09
CA THR A 99 6.19 10.69 5.02
C THR A 99 4.89 10.32 4.32
N LEU A 100 4.35 9.14 4.64
CA LEU A 100 2.92 8.90 4.51
C LEU A 100 2.22 9.86 5.48
N GLN A 101 2.07 11.11 5.06
CA GLN A 101 1.24 12.08 5.74
C GLN A 101 -0.19 11.60 5.49
N ALA A 102 -0.80 10.95 6.47
CA ALA A 102 -2.25 10.81 6.50
C ALA A 102 -2.80 12.24 6.53
N ASP A 103 -3.40 12.69 5.44
CA ASP A 103 -4.07 13.98 5.42
C ASP A 103 -5.10 14.02 6.58
N PRO A 104 -5.06 15.06 7.43
CA PRO A 104 -6.06 15.21 8.48
C PRO A 104 -7.46 15.33 7.87
N PRO A 105 -8.50 14.75 8.50
CA PRO A 105 -9.85 14.79 7.95
C PRO A 105 -10.36 16.24 7.83
N GLU A 106 -10.89 16.60 6.65
CA GLU A 106 -11.46 17.92 6.39
C GLU A 106 -12.56 18.28 7.41
N PRO A 107 -12.50 19.44 8.08
CA PRO A 107 -13.45 19.83 9.11
C PRO A 107 -14.83 20.32 8.59
N SER A 108 -15.18 20.09 7.32
CA SER A 108 -16.36 20.69 6.67
C SER A 108 -17.49 19.72 6.31
N LYS A 109 -17.50 18.50 6.84
CA LYS A 109 -18.69 17.61 6.83
C LYS A 109 -19.05 17.14 8.24
N ILE A 110 -19.58 18.08 9.03
CA ILE A 110 -20.48 17.81 10.18
C ILE A 110 -21.72 18.66 9.96
#